data_AF-A0A0A2B8E2-F1
#
_entry.id   AF-A0A0A2B8E2-F1
#
_cell.length_a   1.000
_cell.length_b   1.000
_cell.length_c   1.000
_cell.angle_alpha   90.00
_cell.angle_beta   90.00
_cell.angle_gamma   90.00
#
_symmetry.space_group_name_H-M   'P 1'
#
loop_
_entity.id
_entity.type
_entity.pdbx_description
1 polymer ?
#
loop_
_entity_poly.entity_id
_entity_poly.type
_entity_poly.pdbx_seq_one_letter_code
_entity_poly.pdbx_strand_id
1 'polypeptide(L)' 'MGQEVVSEYEFVQAGEHKSHLIMNVLDMEALEAEMTSDAAKEWDKKNNCNDTVYAIELVEKK' A
#
# COMPACT_ATOMS: atom_id res chain seq x y z
N MET A 1 10.17 4.24 -2.63
CA MET A 1 10.09 2.80 -2.92
C MET A 1 11.10 2.39 -3.97
N GLY A 2 12.20 1.78 -3.49
CA GLY A 2 13.19 1.16 -4.37
C GLY A 2 12.74 -0.21 -4.88
N GLN A 3 13.39 -0.70 -5.94
CA GLN A 3 13.14 -2.05 -6.48
C GLN A 3 13.45 -3.18 -5.50
N GLU A 4 14.19 -2.89 -4.43
CA GLU A 4 14.49 -3.83 -3.34
C GLU A 4 13.29 -4.05 -2.39
N VAL A 5 12.32 -3.13 -2.38
CA VAL A 5 11.12 -3.18 -1.54
C VAL A 5 9.91 -3.66 -2.33
N VAL A 6 9.73 -3.14 -3.56
CA VAL A 6 8.68 -3.54 -4.49
C VAL A 6 9.30 -3.78 -5.86
N SER A 7 9.18 -5.02 -6.36
CA SER A 7 9.74 -5.39 -7.66
C SER A 7 8.89 -4.91 -8.82
N GLU A 8 7.57 -4.96 -8.66
CA GLU A 8 6.58 -4.65 -9.68
C GLU A 8 5.40 -3.95 -9.03
N TYR A 9 4.84 -2.94 -9.69
CA TYR A 9 3.61 -2.31 -9.27
C TYR A 9 2.74 -1.95 -10.48
N GLU A 10 1.43 -2.03 -10.29
CA GLU A 10 0.42 -1.62 -11.26
C GLU A 10 -0.53 -0.63 -10.59
N PHE A 11 -0.72 0.52 -11.25
CA PHE A 11 -1.68 1.53 -10.82
C PHE A 11 -2.81 1.62 -11.84
N VAL A 12 -4.02 1.27 -11.40
CA VAL A 12 -5.19 1.21 -12.26
C VAL A 12 -6.23 2.22 -11.79
N GLN A 13 -6.68 3.10 -12.68
CA GLN A 13 -7.84 3.93 -12.41
C GLN A 13 -9.10 3.06 -12.49
N ALA A 14 -9.77 2.87 -11.36
CA ALA A 14 -10.97 2.05 -11.21
C ALA A 14 -12.28 2.86 -11.26
N GLY A 15 -12.19 4.15 -11.59
CA GLY A 15 -13.32 5.07 -11.72
C GLY A 15 -12.91 6.53 -11.54
N GLU A 16 -13.89 7.43 -11.45
CA GLU A 16 -13.66 8.87 -11.31
C GLU A 16 -12.96 9.25 -9.99
N HIS A 17 -13.21 8.49 -8.94
CA HIS A 17 -12.65 8.73 -7.59
C HIS A 17 -12.08 7.45 -6.96
N LYS A 18 -11.67 6.48 -7.79
CA LYS A 18 -11.17 5.19 -7.33
C LYS A 18 -9.95 4.80 -8.12
N SER A 19 -8.96 4.27 -7.42
CA SER A 19 -7.79 3.65 -8.02
C SER A 19 -7.43 2.39 -7.24
N HIS A 20 -6.73 1.47 -7.90
CA HIS A 20 -6.11 0.32 -7.28
C HIS A 20 -4.61 0.42 -7.50
N LEU A 21 -3.85 0.25 -6.43
CA LEU A 21 -2.42 0.04 -6.47
C LEU A 21 -2.17 -1.41 -6.08
N ILE A 22 -1.61 -2.17 -6.99
CA ILE A 22 -1.24 -3.58 -6.79
C ILE A 22 0.28 -3.63 -6.82
N MET A 23 0.91 -4.23 -5.81
CA MET A 23 2.37 -4.26 -5.67
C MET A 23 2.83 -5.66 -5.35
N ASN A 24 3.88 -6.10 -6.03
CA ASN A 24 4.65 -7.28 -5.63
C ASN A 24 5.72 -6.86 -4.61
N VAL A 25 5.34 -6.93 -3.34
CA VAL A 25 6.17 -6.50 -2.21
C VAL A 25 7.17 -7.60 -1.86
N LEU A 26 8.46 -7.24 -1.86
CA LEU A 26 9.56 -8.14 -1.50
C LEU A 26 9.89 -8.07 0.00
N ASP A 27 9.72 -6.89 0.60
CA ASP A 27 9.96 -6.63 2.02
C ASP A 27 8.82 -5.79 2.61
N MET A 28 8.00 -6.45 3.44
CA MET A 28 6.85 -5.81 4.08
C MET A 28 7.24 -4.82 5.18
N GLU A 29 8.33 -5.05 5.91
CA GLU A 29 8.77 -4.16 6.99
C GLU A 29 9.32 -2.86 6.41
N ALA A 30 10.10 -2.97 5.33
CA ALA A 30 10.61 -1.80 4.62
C ALA A 30 9.48 -0.99 3.97
N LEU A 31 8.47 -1.67 3.40
CA LEU A 31 7.28 -1.01 2.86
C LEU A 31 6.51 -0.26 3.95
N GLU A 32 6.29 -0.89 5.11
CA GLU A 32 5.61 -0.27 6.24
C GLU A 32 6.38 0.97 6.72
N ALA A 33 7.71 0.90 6.81
CA ALA A 33 8.54 2.04 7.22
C ALA A 33 8.42 3.23 6.24
N GLU A 34 8.35 2.98 4.92
CA GLU A 34 8.13 4.03 3.94
C GLU A 34 6.71 4.64 4.06
N MET A 35 5.69 3.78 4.14
CA MET A 35 4.28 4.19 4.19
C MET A 35 3.88 4.86 5.53
N THR A 36 4.65 4.64 6.59
CA THR A 36 4.44 5.27 7.91
C THR A 36 5.46 6.37 8.24
N SER A 37 6.28 6.76 7.26
CA SER A 37 7.22 7.87 7.39
C SER A 37 6.51 9.18 7.75
N ASP A 38 7.23 10.11 8.39
CA ASP A 38 6.65 11.41 8.78
C ASP A 38 6.13 12.18 7.57
N ALA A 39 6.82 12.07 6.43
CA ALA A 39 6.38 12.68 5.17
C ALA A 39 5.04 12.11 4.67
N ALA A 40 4.83 10.79 4.78
CA ALA A 40 3.57 10.15 4.42
C ALA A 40 2.43 10.61 5.34
N LYS A 41 2.67 10.58 6.66
CA LYS A 41 1.68 11.03 7.66
C LYS A 41 1.26 12.49 7.48
N GLU A 42 2.21 13.38 7.17
CA GLU A 42 1.90 14.78 6.90
C GLU A 42 1.08 14.95 5.62
N TRP A 43 1.38 14.15 4.59
CA TRP A 43 0.61 14.13 3.35
C TRP A 43 -0.83 13.64 3.59
N ASP A 44 -1.01 12.58 4.37
CA ASP A 44 -2.34 12.03 4.71
C ASP A 44 -3.18 13.08 5.44
N LYS A 45 -2.59 13.76 6.43
CA LYS A 45 -3.25 14.85 7.17
C LYS A 45 -3.68 15.99 6.26
N LYS A 46 -2.85 16.36 5.28
CA LYS A 46 -3.13 17.46 4.36
C LYS A 46 -4.23 17.12 3.35
N ASN A 47 -4.33 15.86 2.93
CA ASN A 47 -5.27 15.41 1.92
C ASN A 47 -6.53 14.74 2.52
N ASN A 48 -6.65 14.72 3.86
CA ASN A 48 -7.73 14.04 4.58
C ASN A 48 -7.86 12.57 4.15
N CYS A 49 -6.71 11.91 3.98
CA CYS A 49 -6.62 10.49 3.66
C CYS A 49 -6.98 9.68 4.92
N ASN A 50 -7.86 8.69 4.78
CA ASN A 50 -8.24 7.79 5.87
C ASN A 50 -8.14 6.35 5.37
N ASP A 51 -7.15 5.62 5.90
CA ASP A 51 -6.85 4.26 5.48
C ASP A 51 -7.58 3.23 6.34
N THR A 52 -8.11 2.20 5.70
CA THR A 52 -8.63 1.01 6.38
C THR A 52 -7.80 -0.18 5.94
N VAL A 53 -7.14 -0.83 6.89
CA VAL A 53 -6.26 -1.98 6.63
C VAL A 53 -7.03 -3.27 6.84
N TYR A 54 -6.94 -4.17 5.85
CA TYR A 54 -7.51 -5.51 5.91
C TYR A 54 -6.39 -6.54 5.82
N ALA A 55 -6.45 -7.58 6.65
CA ALA A 55 -5.58 -8.75 6.55
C ALA A 55 -6.35 -9.91 5.92
N ILE A 56 -5.68 -10.66 5.04
CA ILE A 56 -6.20 -11.88 4.44
C ILE A 56 -5.29 -13.03 4.86
N GLU A 57 -5.88 -14.06 5.46
CA GLU A 57 -5.17 -15.28 5.86
C GLU A 57 -5.59 -16.45 4.97
N LEU A 58 -4.63 -17.32 4.64
CA LEU A 58 -4.94 -18.55 3.92
C LEU A 58 -5.71 -19.51 4.84
N VAL A 59 -6.92 -19.89 4.45
CA VAL A 59 -7.69 -20.92 5.15
C VAL A 59 -7.43 -22.26 4.46
N GLU A 60 -6.86 -23.22 5.19
CA GLU A 60 -6.71 -24.59 4.68
C GLU A 60 -8.09 -25.21 4.44
N LYS A 61 -8.30 -25.77 3.24
CA LYS A 61 -9.50 -26.57 2.96
C LYS A 61 -9.40 -27.89 3.74
N LYS A 62 -10.38 -28.15 4.60
CA LYS A 62 -10.58 -29.45 5.27
C LYS A 62 -10.96 -30.55 4.29
#